data_AF-A0A7R9YHK0-F1
#
_entry.id   AF-A0A7R9YHK0-F1
#
_cell.length_a   1.000
_cell.length_b   1.000
_cell.length_c   1.000
_cell.angle_alpha   90.00
_cell.angle_beta   90.00
_cell.angle_gamma   90.00
#
_symmetry.space_group_name_H-M   'P 1'
#
loop_
_entity.id
_entity.type
_entity.pdbx_description
1 polymer ?
#
loop_
_entity_poly.entity_id
_entity_poly.type
_entity_poly.pdbx_seq_one_letter_code
_entity_poly.pdbx_strand_id
1 'polypeptide(L)'
;MGEVEYAEVELYGDVVLRLLSSAERAAERDMPHDDDGMCDEAHALRLLPGYCATAAAPERAVGSIAPLLRVDHVVGNVPALRDVWPYIARMTGFHPFAEFVAEDVGTVDSGLNSIVLASNCETVLLPLNEPTYGTRRKSQIQTYLEQHGGPGVQHIALLTPDIFATVRAMRARAARGGFDFMA
;
A
#
# COMPACT_ATOMS: atom_id res chain seq x y z
N MET A 1 -20.01 -21.97 5.65
CA MET A 1 -18.86 -21.05 5.69
C MET A 1 -18.15 -21.27 4.38
N GLY A 2 -18.15 -20.27 3.49
CA GLY A 2 -17.53 -20.42 2.17
C GLY A 2 -16.05 -20.84 2.28
N GLU A 3 -15.61 -21.64 1.33
CA GLU A 3 -14.20 -22.02 1.20
C GLU A 3 -13.39 -20.77 0.83
N VAL A 4 -12.30 -20.54 1.57
CA VAL A 4 -11.33 -19.47 1.30
C VAL A 4 -10.05 -20.14 0.85
N GLU A 5 -9.57 -19.79 -0.32
CA GLU A 5 -8.29 -20.27 -0.85
C GLU A 5 -7.28 -19.13 -0.81
N TYR A 6 -6.02 -19.47 -0.56
CA TYR A 6 -4.94 -18.50 -0.66
C TYR A 6 -3.69 -19.12 -1.28
N ALA A 7 -2.92 -18.26 -1.95
CA ALA A 7 -1.61 -18.59 -2.49
C ALA A 7 -0.66 -17.40 -2.28
N GLU A 8 0.64 -17.69 -2.25
CA GLU A 8 1.67 -16.68 -2.11
C GLU A 8 2.70 -16.83 -3.21
N VAL A 9 3.13 -15.70 -3.74
CA VAL A 9 4.22 -15.62 -4.70
C VAL A 9 5.18 -14.54 -4.24
N GLU A 10 6.47 -14.79 -4.40
CA GLU A 10 7.51 -13.80 -4.12
C GLU A 10 7.29 -12.57 -5.00
N LEU A 11 7.38 -11.37 -4.41
CA LEU A 11 7.23 -10.11 -5.13
C LEU A 11 8.59 -9.42 -5.30
N TYR A 12 9.30 -9.17 -4.20
CA TYR A 12 10.67 -8.66 -4.15
C TYR A 12 11.26 -8.83 -2.74
N GLY A 13 12.55 -9.18 -2.63
CA GLY A 13 13.16 -9.48 -1.32
C GLY A 13 12.38 -10.59 -0.62
N ASP A 14 12.06 -10.41 0.66
CA ASP A 14 11.23 -11.35 1.43
C ASP A 14 9.71 -10.98 1.41
N VAL A 15 9.30 -10.06 0.54
CA VAL A 15 7.91 -9.61 0.42
C VAL A 15 7.14 -10.56 -0.50
N VAL A 16 5.99 -11.05 -0.03
CA VAL A 16 5.07 -11.88 -0.80
C VAL A 16 3.82 -11.12 -1.24
N LEU A 17 3.38 -11.38 -2.46
CA LEU A 17 2.02 -11.07 -2.90
C LEU A 17 1.12 -12.25 -2.53
N ARG A 18 0.23 -12.03 -1.56
CA ARG A 18 -0.76 -13.03 -1.14
C ARG A 18 -2.07 -12.83 -1.91
N LEU A 19 -2.44 -13.83 -2.68
CA LEU A 19 -3.72 -13.91 -3.38
C LEU A 19 -4.73 -14.62 -2.47
N LEU A 20 -5.92 -14.04 -2.34
CA LEU A 20 -7.01 -14.54 -1.51
C LEU A 20 -8.29 -14.58 -2.33
N SER A 21 -8.94 -15.73 -2.41
CA SER A 21 -10.25 -15.89 -3.06
C SER A 21 -11.26 -16.47 -2.08
N SER A 22 -12.53 -16.07 -2.20
CA SER A 22 -13.62 -16.73 -1.51
C SER A 22 -14.88 -16.73 -2.36
N ALA A 23 -15.66 -17.81 -2.27
CA ALA A 23 -16.88 -17.98 -3.06
C ALA A 23 -17.91 -16.87 -2.79
N GLU A 24 -17.98 -16.39 -1.55
CA GLU A 24 -18.87 -15.29 -1.14
C GLU A 24 -18.45 -13.95 -1.77
N ARG A 25 -17.14 -13.67 -1.91
CA ARG A 25 -16.62 -12.44 -2.54
C ARG A 25 -16.66 -12.47 -4.08
N ALA A 26 -16.63 -13.66 -4.68
CA ALA A 26 -16.69 -13.80 -6.13
C ALA A 26 -18.07 -13.38 -6.69
N ALA A 27 -19.14 -13.62 -5.94
CA ALA A 27 -20.52 -13.25 -6.32
C ALA A 27 -20.79 -11.72 -6.24
N GLU A 28 -20.03 -10.98 -5.43
CA GLU A 28 -20.14 -9.52 -5.31
C GLU A 28 -19.54 -8.77 -6.51
N ARG A 29 -18.64 -9.43 -7.25
CA ARG A 29 -17.88 -8.83 -8.36
C ARG A 29 -18.69 -8.66 -9.65
N ASP A 30 -19.84 -9.33 -9.75
CA ASP A 30 -20.79 -9.21 -10.88
C ASP A 30 -21.90 -8.17 -10.64
N MET A 31 -21.89 -7.47 -9.49
CA MET A 31 -22.82 -6.38 -9.20
C MET A 31 -22.30 -5.06 -9.78
N PRO A 32 -23.16 -4.20 -10.35
CA PRO A 32 -22.74 -2.89 -10.84
C PRO A 32 -22.11 -2.08 -9.69
N HIS A 33 -20.93 -1.53 -9.95
CA HIS A 33 -20.26 -0.60 -9.02
C HIS A 33 -21.01 0.73 -9.05
N ASP A 34 -21.85 0.98 -8.05
CA ASP A 34 -22.36 2.33 -7.78
C ASP A 34 -21.20 3.19 -7.25
N ASP A 35 -21.01 4.38 -7.84
CA ASP A 35 -19.94 5.37 -7.56
C ASP A 35 -20.08 6.04 -6.17
N ASP A 36 -21.08 5.60 -5.41
CA ASP A 36 -21.46 6.15 -4.13
C ASP A 36 -20.80 5.30 -3.03
N GLY A 37 -19.56 5.62 -2.69
CA GLY A 37 -18.66 4.88 -1.76
C GLY A 37 -19.18 4.62 -0.33
N MET A 38 -20.30 3.94 -0.19
CA MET A 38 -20.91 3.45 1.04
C MET A 38 -20.96 1.92 0.97
N CYS A 39 -19.92 1.28 1.52
CA CYS A 39 -19.94 -0.16 1.77
C CYS A 39 -20.92 -0.44 2.92
N ASP A 40 -21.94 -1.25 2.67
CA ASP A 40 -22.95 -1.68 3.64
C ASP A 40 -22.32 -2.31 4.90
N GLU A 41 -22.79 -1.92 6.10
CA GLU A 41 -22.28 -2.37 7.41
C GLU A 41 -22.52 -3.87 7.68
N ALA A 42 -23.30 -4.55 6.83
CA ALA A 42 -23.65 -5.97 6.99
C ALA A 42 -22.51 -6.96 6.65
N HIS A 43 -21.45 -6.53 5.96
CA HIS A 43 -20.33 -7.40 5.60
C HIS A 43 -19.18 -7.32 6.60
N ALA A 44 -19.45 -7.65 7.87
CA ALA A 44 -18.40 -7.88 8.85
C ALA A 44 -17.46 -8.98 8.33
N LEU A 45 -16.36 -8.55 7.73
CA LEU A 45 -15.33 -9.38 7.11
C LEU A 45 -14.86 -10.41 8.14
N ARG A 46 -15.37 -11.63 8.04
CA ARG A 46 -14.70 -12.77 8.66
C ARG A 46 -13.35 -12.86 7.99
N LEU A 47 -12.30 -12.48 8.72
CA LEU A 47 -10.96 -12.29 8.18
C LEU A 47 -10.49 -13.53 7.42
N LEU A 48 -10.44 -14.67 8.10
CA LEU A 48 -10.18 -16.00 7.56
C LEU A 48 -10.87 -17.06 8.46
N PRO A 49 -11.11 -18.29 7.98
CA PRO A 49 -11.53 -19.39 8.82
C PRO A 49 -10.61 -19.55 10.05
N GLY A 50 -11.20 -19.76 11.23
CA GLY A 50 -10.47 -19.84 12.50
C GLY A 50 -10.26 -18.49 13.21
N TYR A 51 -10.57 -17.36 12.58
CA TYR A 51 -10.63 -16.06 13.25
C TYR A 51 -12.03 -15.79 13.83
N CYS A 52 -12.06 -15.16 15.00
CA CYS A 52 -13.29 -14.72 15.65
C CYS A 52 -13.26 -13.20 15.81
N ALA A 53 -14.43 -12.55 15.69
CA ALA A 53 -14.55 -11.14 16.03
C ALA A 53 -14.17 -10.94 17.50
N THR A 54 -13.33 -9.95 17.77
CA THR A 54 -13.05 -9.54 19.15
C THR A 54 -14.29 -8.89 19.74
N ALA A 55 -14.49 -8.98 21.05
CA ALA A 55 -15.44 -8.10 21.74
C ALA A 55 -15.12 -6.64 21.36
N ALA A 56 -16.17 -5.83 21.16
CA ALA A 56 -16.11 -4.51 20.55
C ALA A 56 -14.85 -3.73 20.95
N ALA A 57 -14.19 -3.12 19.96
CA ALA A 57 -13.08 -2.21 20.20
C ALA A 57 -13.49 -1.20 21.28
N PRO A 58 -12.58 -0.81 22.21
CA PRO A 58 -12.90 0.22 23.20
C PRO A 58 -13.53 1.40 22.47
N GLU A 59 -14.67 1.89 22.98
CA GLU A 59 -15.44 2.98 22.37
C GLU A 59 -14.50 4.03 21.78
N ARG A 60 -14.77 4.44 20.53
CA ARG A 60 -13.99 5.49 19.85
C ARG A 60 -13.88 6.69 20.80
N ALA A 61 -12.75 6.80 21.47
CA ALA A 61 -12.55 7.84 22.47
C ALA A 61 -12.78 9.20 21.81
N VAL A 62 -13.41 10.12 22.55
CA VAL A 62 -13.60 11.51 22.10
C VAL A 62 -12.28 12.04 21.53
N GLY A 63 -12.32 12.50 20.28
CA GLY A 63 -11.14 12.91 19.50
C GLY A 63 -10.53 11.80 18.63
N SER A 64 -11.21 10.67 18.41
CA SER A 64 -10.79 9.55 17.55
C SER A 64 -10.26 10.02 16.19
N ILE A 65 -9.22 9.36 15.68
CA ILE A 65 -8.71 9.62 14.32
C ILE A 65 -9.87 9.42 13.33
N ALA A 66 -10.04 10.33 12.37
CA ALA A 66 -11.03 10.16 11.33
C ALA A 66 -10.78 8.83 10.58
N PRO A 67 -11.81 8.17 10.04
CA PRO A 67 -11.66 6.84 9.46
C PRO A 67 -10.59 6.78 8.36
N LEU A 68 -9.65 5.84 8.49
CA LEU A 68 -8.80 5.41 7.39
C LEU A 68 -9.58 4.33 6.63
N LEU A 69 -9.91 4.58 5.36
CA LEU A 69 -10.91 3.80 4.63
C LEU A 69 -10.30 2.57 3.95
N ARG A 70 -9.16 2.75 3.27
CA ARG A 70 -8.48 1.68 2.55
C ARG A 70 -6.99 1.98 2.39
N VAL A 71 -6.24 0.94 2.04
CA VAL A 71 -4.91 1.11 1.45
C VAL A 71 -5.08 1.69 0.05
N ASP A 72 -4.37 2.77 -0.23
CA ASP A 72 -4.35 3.41 -1.55
C ASP A 72 -3.28 2.79 -2.44
N HIS A 73 -2.04 2.72 -1.94
CA HIS A 73 -0.93 2.07 -2.61
C HIS A 73 0.13 1.57 -1.63
N VAL A 74 0.92 0.58 -2.05
CA VAL A 74 2.04 0.02 -1.27
C VAL A 74 3.30 0.10 -2.10
N VAL A 75 4.33 0.76 -1.57
CA VAL A 75 5.55 1.06 -2.32
C VAL A 75 6.69 0.15 -1.91
N GLY A 76 7.33 -0.48 -2.90
CA GLY A 76 8.54 -1.29 -2.74
C GLY A 76 9.81 -0.52 -3.09
N ASN A 77 10.88 -0.73 -2.33
CA ASN A 77 12.22 -0.31 -2.70
C ASN A 77 13.01 -1.53 -3.16
N VAL A 78 13.66 -1.42 -4.32
CA VAL A 78 14.48 -2.46 -4.93
C VAL A 78 15.83 -1.90 -5.39
N PRO A 79 16.89 -2.71 -5.48
CA PRO A 79 18.20 -2.25 -5.96
C PRO A 79 18.19 -1.81 -7.42
N ALA A 80 17.37 -2.46 -8.26
CA ALA A 80 17.24 -2.17 -9.68
C ALA A 80 15.82 -2.50 -10.15
N LEU A 81 15.10 -1.49 -10.66
CA LEU A 81 13.73 -1.62 -11.15
C LEU A 81 13.64 -2.63 -12.29
N ARG A 82 14.55 -2.52 -13.28
CA ARG A 82 14.55 -3.34 -14.50
C ARG A 82 14.63 -4.85 -14.23
N ASP A 83 15.16 -5.25 -13.07
CA ASP A 83 15.33 -6.65 -12.69
C ASP A 83 14.05 -7.19 -12.03
N VAL A 84 13.19 -6.32 -11.50
CA VAL A 84 12.03 -6.70 -10.68
C VAL A 84 10.69 -6.40 -11.37
N TRP A 85 10.48 -5.18 -11.84
CA TRP A 85 9.16 -4.77 -12.33
C TRP A 85 8.66 -5.62 -13.52
N PRO A 86 9.51 -6.06 -14.48
CA PRO A 86 9.03 -6.89 -15.59
C PRO A 86 8.58 -8.28 -15.13
N TYR A 87 9.17 -8.81 -14.05
CA TYR A 87 8.73 -10.07 -13.45
C TYR A 87 7.32 -9.92 -12.88
N ILE A 88 7.08 -8.87 -12.10
CA ILE A 88 5.77 -8.58 -11.49
C ILE A 88 4.72 -8.38 -12.57
N ALA A 89 4.99 -7.50 -13.55
CA ALA A 89 4.07 -7.22 -14.64
C ALA A 89 3.71 -8.49 -15.45
N ARG A 90 4.68 -9.36 -15.74
CA ARG A 90 4.41 -10.63 -16.45
C ARG A 90 3.59 -11.62 -15.63
N MET A 91 3.85 -11.71 -14.32
CA MET A 91 3.20 -12.67 -13.44
C MET A 91 1.77 -12.25 -13.10
N THR A 92 1.52 -10.95 -12.89
CA THR A 92 0.21 -10.43 -12.51
C THR A 92 -0.63 -9.94 -13.70
N GLY A 93 0.01 -9.60 -14.82
CA GLY A 93 -0.62 -8.89 -15.93
C GLY A 93 -0.85 -7.39 -15.67
N PHE A 94 -0.28 -6.84 -14.60
CA PHE A 94 -0.37 -5.41 -14.30
C PHE A 94 0.38 -4.58 -15.35
N HIS A 95 -0.13 -3.39 -15.65
CA HIS A 95 0.44 -2.49 -16.63
C HIS A 95 1.16 -1.31 -15.97
N PRO A 96 2.18 -0.71 -16.62
CA PRO A 96 2.74 0.56 -16.19
C PRO A 96 1.68 1.66 -16.22
N PHE A 97 1.47 2.31 -15.08
CA PHE A 97 0.50 3.39 -14.90
C PHE A 97 1.15 4.77 -14.93
N ALA A 98 2.30 4.90 -14.27
CA ALA A 98 3.08 6.14 -14.23
C ALA A 98 4.57 5.84 -14.03
N GLU A 99 5.42 6.70 -14.58
CA GLU A 99 6.87 6.66 -14.40
C GLU A 99 7.36 8.01 -13.90
N PHE A 100 8.29 7.99 -12.95
CA PHE A 100 8.95 9.19 -12.44
C PHE A 100 10.45 8.96 -12.51
N VAL A 101 11.08 9.52 -13.54
CA VAL A 101 12.54 9.50 -13.69
C VAL A 101 13.14 10.80 -13.15
N ALA A 102 14.32 10.70 -12.56
CA ALA A 102 14.98 11.84 -11.94
C ALA A 102 15.17 13.03 -12.90
N GLU A 103 15.31 12.78 -14.20
CA GLU A 103 15.39 13.81 -15.24
C GLU A 103 14.08 14.60 -15.42
N ASP A 104 12.92 13.96 -15.24
CA ASP A 104 11.59 14.55 -15.52
C ASP A 104 11.00 15.31 -14.33
N VAL A 105 11.46 15.03 -13.09
CA VAL A 105 10.94 15.65 -11.86
C VAL A 105 11.60 17.02 -11.56
N GLY A 106 12.39 17.57 -12.50
CA GLY A 106 13.01 18.89 -12.39
C GLY A 106 13.95 19.07 -11.18
N THR A 107 14.26 17.97 -10.50
CA THR A 107 15.09 17.93 -9.31
C THR A 107 16.14 16.85 -9.52
N VAL A 108 17.31 17.29 -9.95
CA VAL A 108 18.56 16.49 -9.95
C VAL A 108 18.87 15.91 -8.54
N ASP A 109 18.11 16.34 -7.52
CA ASP A 109 18.20 15.96 -6.11
C ASP A 109 17.13 14.96 -5.62
N SER A 110 16.20 14.46 -6.45
CA SER A 110 15.13 13.53 -5.99
C SER A 110 15.68 12.17 -5.49
N GLY A 111 16.83 11.74 -6.01
CA GLY A 111 17.55 10.55 -5.56
C GLY A 111 16.92 9.21 -5.93
N LEU A 112 15.91 9.16 -6.81
CA LEU A 112 15.26 7.90 -7.20
C LEU A 112 14.69 7.92 -8.63
N ASN A 113 14.51 6.72 -9.18
CA ASN A 113 13.59 6.45 -10.29
C ASN A 113 12.43 5.62 -9.74
N SER A 114 11.23 5.81 -10.29
CA SER A 114 10.02 5.10 -9.87
C SER A 114 9.18 4.64 -11.05
N ILE A 115 8.55 3.48 -10.91
CA ILE A 115 7.50 2.98 -11.80
C ILE A 115 6.31 2.51 -10.96
N VAL A 116 5.11 2.87 -11.39
CA VAL A 116 3.85 2.43 -10.77
C VAL A 116 3.23 1.34 -11.63
N LEU A 117 3.06 0.15 -11.06
CA LEU A 117 2.29 -0.93 -11.69
C LEU A 117 0.85 -0.92 -11.18
N ALA A 118 -0.11 -1.10 -12.08
CA ALA A 118 -1.53 -1.07 -11.75
C ALA A 118 -2.29 -2.28 -12.28
N SER A 119 -3.28 -2.73 -11.50
CA SER A 119 -4.34 -3.64 -11.99
C SER A 119 -5.16 -3.00 -13.12
N ASN A 120 -5.94 -3.79 -13.87
CA ASN A 120 -6.73 -3.30 -15.01
C ASN A 120 -7.70 -2.15 -14.69
N CYS A 121 -8.29 -2.12 -13.49
CA CYS A 121 -9.18 -1.04 -13.04
C CYS A 121 -8.45 -0.01 -12.16
N GLU A 122 -7.11 -0.04 -12.15
CA GLU A 122 -6.22 0.91 -11.47
C GLU A 122 -6.49 1.05 -9.96
N THR A 123 -7.19 0.09 -9.36
CA THR A 123 -7.53 0.10 -7.93
C THR A 123 -6.43 -0.49 -7.06
N VAL A 124 -5.66 -1.45 -7.58
CA VAL A 124 -4.45 -1.97 -6.92
C VAL A 124 -3.24 -1.33 -7.56
N LEU A 125 -2.51 -0.54 -6.77
CA LEU A 125 -1.33 0.20 -7.19
C LEU A 125 -0.09 -0.28 -6.43
N LEU A 126 0.94 -0.66 -7.18
CA LEU A 126 2.23 -1.14 -6.67
C LEU A 126 3.38 -0.29 -7.23
N PRO A 127 3.68 0.88 -6.64
CA PRO A 127 4.88 1.62 -6.97
C PRO A 127 6.15 0.89 -6.54
N LEU A 128 7.20 1.00 -7.36
CA LEU A 128 8.53 0.47 -7.10
C LEU A 128 9.54 1.59 -7.30
N ASN A 129 10.55 1.66 -6.44
CA ASN A 129 11.64 2.63 -6.54
C ASN A 129 13.01 1.94 -6.62
N GLU A 130 13.93 2.54 -7.37
CA GLU A 130 15.36 2.27 -7.29
C GLU A 130 16.15 3.54 -6.92
N PRO A 131 17.33 3.40 -6.29
CA PRO A 131 18.18 4.55 -6.03
C PRO A 131 18.78 5.12 -7.33
N THR A 132 18.88 6.44 -7.43
CA THR A 132 19.83 7.07 -8.37
C THR A 132 21.16 7.37 -7.68
N TYR A 133 22.22 7.41 -8.48
CA TYR A 133 23.59 7.64 -8.02
C TYR A 133 24.14 8.92 -8.65
N GLY A 134 25.18 9.51 -8.03
CA GLY A 134 25.80 10.75 -8.52
C GLY A 134 25.09 12.04 -8.09
N THR A 135 24.08 11.95 -7.21
CA THR A 135 23.38 13.09 -6.60
C THR A 135 24.19 13.72 -5.46
N ARG A 136 23.94 14.99 -5.12
CA ARG A 136 24.64 15.71 -4.03
C ARG A 136 24.42 15.03 -2.67
N ARG A 137 23.23 14.51 -2.43
CA ARG A 137 22.87 13.75 -1.23
C ARG A 137 22.65 12.30 -1.60
N LYS A 138 22.97 11.40 -0.66
CA LYS A 138 22.70 9.97 -0.80
C LYS A 138 21.19 9.75 -0.97
N SER A 139 20.83 8.90 -1.93
CA SER A 139 19.45 8.44 -2.12
C SER A 139 18.86 7.87 -0.83
N GLN A 140 17.65 8.31 -0.50
CA GLN A 140 16.82 7.73 0.55
C GLN A 140 16.50 6.25 0.27
N ILE A 141 16.41 5.85 -1.00
CA ILE A 141 16.20 4.45 -1.40
C ILE A 141 17.43 3.62 -1.07
N GLN A 142 18.63 4.13 -1.38
CA GLN A 142 19.89 3.47 -1.02
C GLN A 142 20.04 3.36 0.50
N THR A 143 19.64 4.40 1.24
CA THR A 143 19.66 4.40 2.71
C THR A 143 18.71 3.33 3.27
N TYR A 144 17.50 3.22 2.71
CA TYR A 144 16.56 2.17 3.06
C TYR A 144 17.16 0.77 2.82
N LEU A 145 17.71 0.51 1.62
CA LEU A 145 18.24 -0.82 1.28
C LEU A 145 19.36 -1.25 2.23
N GLU A 146 20.22 -0.33 2.64
CA GLU A 146 21.30 -0.62 3.59
C GLU A 146 20.82 -0.88 5.02
N GLN A 147 19.85 -0.10 5.50
CA GLN A 147 19.34 -0.22 6.86
C GLN A 147 18.35 -1.38 7.01
N HIS A 148 17.54 -1.63 5.98
CA HIS A 148 16.61 -2.75 5.90
C HIS A 148 17.33 -4.08 5.61
N GLY A 149 18.48 -4.03 4.94
CA GLY A 149 19.25 -5.23 4.57
C GLY A 149 18.86 -5.83 3.22
N GLY A 150 18.20 -5.07 2.35
CA GLY A 150 17.76 -5.54 1.02
C GLY A 150 16.43 -4.92 0.57
N PRO A 151 15.85 -5.43 -0.52
CA PRO A 151 14.54 -4.99 -1.02
C PRO A 151 13.42 -5.17 0.02
N GLY A 152 12.40 -4.33 -0.03
CA GLY A 152 11.29 -4.42 0.91
C GLY A 152 10.22 -3.34 0.72
N VAL A 153 9.14 -3.41 1.52
CA VAL A 153 8.10 -2.38 1.54
C VAL A 153 8.64 -1.12 2.24
N GLN A 154 8.64 -0.01 1.53
CA GLN A 154 9.06 1.28 2.05
C GLN A 154 7.93 1.98 2.81
N HIS A 155 6.78 2.14 2.18
CA HIS A 155 5.64 2.84 2.78
C HIS A 155 4.30 2.31 2.27
N ILE A 156 3.26 2.59 3.06
CA ILE A 156 1.87 2.26 2.78
C ILE A 156 1.08 3.56 2.84
N ALA A 157 0.42 3.93 1.74
CA ALA A 157 -0.48 5.07 1.72
C ALA A 157 -1.89 4.64 2.14
N LEU A 158 -2.49 5.43 3.03
CA LEU A 158 -3.81 5.17 3.59
C LEU A 158 -4.75 6.30 3.21
N LEU A 159 -5.87 5.95 2.57
CA LEU A 159 -6.87 6.91 2.15
C LEU A 159 -7.76 7.33 3.33
N THR A 160 -8.03 8.62 3.43
CA THR A 160 -8.96 9.23 4.39
C THR A 160 -9.86 10.25 3.70
N PRO A 161 -11.15 10.36 4.08
CA PRO A 161 -12.05 11.36 3.50
C PRO A 161 -11.81 12.77 4.07
N ASP A 162 -11.09 12.90 5.20
CA ASP A 162 -10.75 14.19 5.81
C ASP A 162 -9.31 14.16 6.32
N ILE A 163 -8.36 14.55 5.45
CA ILE A 163 -6.93 14.60 5.78
C ILE A 163 -6.62 15.59 6.90
N PHE A 164 -7.34 16.71 6.99
CA PHE A 164 -7.08 17.73 8.02
C PHE A 164 -7.51 17.26 9.41
N ALA A 165 -8.66 16.61 9.53
CA ALA A 165 -9.08 15.99 10.79
C ALA A 165 -8.17 14.82 11.16
N THR A 166 -7.83 13.96 10.19
CA THR A 166 -6.96 12.79 10.38
C THR A 166 -5.59 13.20 10.92
N VAL A 167 -4.89 14.10 10.23
CA VAL A 167 -3.54 14.54 10.63
C VAL A 167 -3.55 15.29 11.96
N ARG A 168 -4.55 16.15 12.23
CA ARG A 168 -4.69 16.79 13.55
C ARG A 168 -4.84 15.75 14.67
N ALA A 169 -5.70 14.77 14.46
CA ALA A 169 -5.98 13.73 15.44
C ALA A 169 -4.77 12.81 15.67
N MET A 170 -3.99 12.50 14.62
CA MET A 170 -2.75 11.72 14.74
C MET A 170 -1.65 12.53 15.45
N ARG A 171 -1.43 13.80 15.07
CA ARG A 171 -0.45 14.67 15.73
C ARG A 171 -0.76 14.88 17.22
N ALA A 172 -2.03 15.04 17.58
CA ALA A 172 -2.46 15.15 18.98
C ALA A 172 -2.12 13.90 19.83
N ARG A 173 -1.84 12.76 19.19
CA ARG A 173 -1.49 11.48 19.84
C ARG A 173 -0.01 11.12 19.76
N ALA A 174 0.81 11.85 18.99
CA ALA A 174 2.23 11.52 18.78
C ALA A 174 2.97 11.29 20.11
N ALA A 175 2.84 12.23 21.06
CA ALA A 175 3.44 12.14 22.39
C ALA A 175 2.85 11.06 23.32
N ARG A 176 1.81 10.33 22.90
CA ARG A 176 1.13 9.28 23.68
C ARG A 176 1.30 7.89 23.05
N GLY A 177 2.41 7.67 22.36
CA GLY A 177 2.71 6.42 21.64
C GLY A 177 2.07 6.34 20.25
N GLY A 178 1.64 7.47 19.69
CA GLY A 178 1.22 7.58 18.29
C GLY A 178 2.41 7.69 17.33
N PHE A 179 2.14 8.13 16.10
CA PHE A 179 3.16 8.34 15.08
C PHE A 179 3.57 9.81 14.98
N ASP A 180 4.88 10.03 14.80
CA ASP A 180 5.42 11.34 14.43
C ASP A 180 5.25 11.60 12.93
N PHE A 181 5.20 12.89 12.57
CA PHE A 181 5.14 13.33 11.18
C PHE A 181 6.45 14.03 10.84
N MET A 182 6.92 13.81 9.61
CA MET A 182 8.01 14.62 9.06
C MET A 182 7.60 16.10 9.06
N ALA A 183 8.56 16.95 9.41
CA ALA A 183 8.41 18.40 9.51
C ALA A 183 8.61 19.09 8.16
#